data_AF-A0A510DZK2-F1
#
_entry.id   AF-A0A510DZK2-F1
#
_cell.length_a   1.000
_cell.length_b   1.000
_cell.length_c   1.000
_cell.angle_alpha   90.00
_cell.angle_beta   90.00
_cell.angle_gamma   90.00
#
_symmetry.space_group_name_H-M   'P 1'
#
loop_
_entity.id
_entity.type
_entity.pdbx_description
1 polymer ?
#
loop_
_entity_poly.entity_id
_entity_poly.type
_entity_poly.pdbx_seq_one_letter_code
_entity_poly.pdbx_strand_id
1 'polypeptide(L)'
;MEDFARKVGKWVVEIARDFGANVIKLESLKNLIKNVGKLPKEHRDKLYLMQYSLLQYRISWQAKKRGMVVEFVNPSYSSVSCPKCGRKMEEIAHRYFSVVRLAVTRTTVTLL
;
A
#
# COMPACT_ATOMS: atom_id res chain seq x y z
N MET A 1 20.25 9.65 1.71
CA MET A 1 19.03 8.82 1.86
C MET A 1 18.17 9.25 3.03
N GLU A 2 18.75 9.62 4.17
CA GLU A 2 17.97 10.07 5.34
C GLU A 2 17.15 11.34 5.08
N ASP A 3 17.74 12.35 4.41
CA ASP A 3 17.00 13.56 4.03
C ASP A 3 15.82 13.27 3.10
N PHE A 4 15.97 12.31 2.20
CA PHE A 4 14.88 11.86 1.34
C PHE A 4 13.73 11.29 2.19
N ALA A 5 14.03 10.34 3.08
CA ALA A 5 13.02 9.76 3.97
C ALA A 5 12.35 10.81 4.88
N ARG A 6 13.10 11.83 5.33
CA ARG A 6 12.56 12.94 6.13
C ARG A 6 11.60 13.81 5.32
N LYS A 7 11.96 14.18 4.08
CA LYS A 7 11.11 14.96 3.17
C LYS A 7 9.84 14.20 2.80
N VAL A 8 9.97 12.94 2.38
CA VAL A 8 8.82 12.08 2.03
C VAL A 8 7.92 11.86 3.25
N GLY A 9 8.51 11.59 4.42
CA GLY A 9 7.73 11.40 5.65
C GLY A 9 6.92 12.63 6.04
N LYS A 10 7.47 13.84 5.88
CA LYS A 10 6.72 15.08 6.08
C LYS A 10 5.59 15.22 5.05
N TRP A 11 5.90 15.00 3.78
CA TRP A 11 4.97 15.16 2.65
C TRP A 11 3.77 14.21 2.74
N VAL A 12 3.98 12.93 3.05
CA VAL A 12 2.90 11.94 3.21
C VAL A 12 1.89 12.37 4.29
N VAL A 13 2.41 12.88 5.41
CA VAL A 13 1.56 13.30 6.54
C VAL A 13 0.83 14.60 6.24
N GLU A 14 1.43 15.52 5.49
CA GLU A 14 0.76 16.74 5.01
C GLU A 14 -0.40 16.40 4.08
N ILE A 15 -0.18 15.52 3.11
CA ILE A 15 -1.25 15.02 2.23
C ILE A 15 -2.37 14.37 3.04
N ALA A 16 -2.05 13.50 4.00
CA ALA A 16 -3.06 12.83 4.81
C ALA A 16 -3.92 13.82 5.60
N ARG A 17 -3.32 14.91 6.09
CA ARG A 17 -4.03 15.99 6.77
C ARG A 17 -4.90 16.79 5.81
N ASP A 18 -4.43 17.09 4.61
CA ASP A 18 -5.18 17.83 3.61
C ASP A 18 -6.42 17.03 3.15
N PHE A 19 -6.36 15.70 3.17
CA PHE A 19 -7.51 14.80 2.99
C PHE A 19 -8.41 14.65 4.22
N GLY A 20 -8.08 15.27 5.37
CA GLY A 20 -8.83 15.13 6.62
C GLY A 20 -8.74 13.73 7.25
N ALA A 21 -7.72 12.95 6.91
CA ALA A 21 -7.53 11.62 7.46
C ALA A 21 -6.97 11.68 8.89
N ASN A 22 -7.51 10.86 9.79
CA ASN A 22 -6.99 10.72 11.17
C ASN A 22 -6.09 9.49 11.34
N VAL A 23 -6.18 8.53 10.43
CA VAL A 23 -5.50 7.23 10.49
C VAL A 23 -4.72 7.00 9.21
N ILE A 24 -3.43 6.69 9.33
CA ILE A 24 -2.57 6.29 8.23
C ILE A 24 -2.31 4.79 8.35
N LYS A 25 -2.67 4.03 7.31
CA LYS A 25 -2.41 2.59 7.23
C LYS A 25 -1.15 2.35 6.43
N LEU A 26 -0.15 1.72 7.05
CA LEU A 26 1.11 1.32 6.42
C LEU A 26 1.17 -0.20 6.32
N GLU A 27 1.73 -0.72 5.23
CA GLU A 27 1.94 -2.16 5.11
C GLU A 27 3.01 -2.67 6.08
N SER A 28 2.76 -3.82 6.69
CA SER A 28 3.72 -4.49 7.57
C SER A 28 4.75 -5.24 6.74
N LEU A 29 5.93 -4.65 6.57
CA LEU A 29 7.02 -5.25 5.79
C LEU A 29 7.90 -6.20 6.63
N LYS A 30 7.41 -6.65 7.80
CA LYS A 30 8.14 -7.58 8.69
C LYS A 30 8.61 -8.86 7.97
N ASN A 31 7.83 -9.34 7.01
CA ASN A 31 8.14 -10.54 6.23
C ASN A 31 8.84 -10.25 4.90
N LEU A 32 9.05 -8.98 4.54
CA LEU A 32 9.71 -8.61 3.29
C LEU A 32 11.16 -9.07 3.31
N ILE A 33 11.91 -8.72 4.36
CA ILE A 33 13.34 -9.07 4.51
C ILE A 33 13.57 -10.59 4.44
N LYS A 34 12.67 -11.40 5.01
CA LYS A 34 12.76 -12.87 4.97
C LYS A 34 12.61 -13.46 3.56
N ASN A 35 11.86 -12.79 2.69
CA ASN A 35 11.62 -13.26 1.31
C ASN A 35 12.52 -12.56 0.29
N VAL A 36 13.17 -11.45 0.65
CA VAL A 36 14.08 -10.70 -0.22
C VAL A 36 15.25 -11.56 -0.73
N GLY A 37 15.70 -12.54 0.05
CA GLY A 37 16.74 -13.49 -0.38
C GLY A 37 16.33 -14.41 -1.54
N LYS A 38 15.02 -14.57 -1.79
CA LYS A 38 14.47 -15.37 -2.90
C LYS A 38 14.35 -14.57 -4.21
N LEU A 39 14.56 -13.25 -4.16
CA LEU A 39 14.42 -12.37 -5.31
C LEU A 39 15.71 -12.30 -6.14
N PRO A 40 15.59 -12.00 -7.45
CA PRO A 40 16.75 -11.70 -8.29
C PRO A 40 17.61 -10.58 -7.68
N LYS A 41 18.94 -10.67 -7.90
CA LYS A 41 19.93 -9.72 -7.34
C LYS A 41 19.55 -8.26 -7.54
N GLU A 42 19.12 -7.90 -8.75
CA GLU A 42 18.72 -6.52 -9.08
C GLU A 42 17.56 -6.00 -8.24
N HIS A 43 16.56 -6.84 -7.97
CA HIS A 43 15.40 -6.47 -7.16
C HIS A 43 15.78 -6.35 -5.69
N ARG A 44 16.59 -7.30 -5.21
CA ARG A 44 17.12 -7.30 -3.85
C ARG A 44 17.91 -6.02 -3.56
N ASP A 45 18.83 -5.64 -4.45
CA ASP A 45 19.70 -4.48 -4.24
C ASP A 45 18.87 -3.18 -4.20
N LYS A 46 17.84 -3.05 -5.05
CA LYS A 46 16.88 -1.93 -5.00
C LYS A 46 16.13 -1.86 -3.67
N LEU A 47 15.67 -2.99 -3.14
CA LEU A 47 14.95 -3.03 -1.86
C LEU A 47 15.85 -2.63 -0.68
N TYR A 48 17.12 -3.05 -0.68
CA TYR A 48 18.09 -2.62 0.33
C TYR A 48 18.40 -1.12 0.23
N LEU A 49 18.59 -0.60 -0.98
CA LEU A 49 18.87 0.82 -1.20
C LEU A 49 17.71 1.71 -0.77
N MET A 50 16.46 1.33 -1.00
CA MET A 50 15.31 2.18 -0.64
C MET A 50 15.05 2.29 0.87
N GLN A 51 15.61 1.41 1.71
CA GLN A 51 15.51 1.45 3.18
C GLN A 51 14.08 1.65 3.70
N TYR A 52 13.14 0.79 3.30
CA TYR A 52 11.72 0.87 3.69
C TYR A 52 11.47 1.09 5.19
N SER A 53 12.23 0.43 6.05
CA SER A 53 12.13 0.58 7.50
C SER A 53 12.36 2.02 7.97
N LEU A 54 13.33 2.71 7.36
CA LEU A 54 13.62 4.12 7.67
C LEU A 54 12.46 5.01 7.22
N LEU A 55 11.89 4.76 6.05
CA LEU A 55 10.76 5.53 5.54
C LEU A 55 9.52 5.36 6.44
N GLN A 56 9.18 4.12 6.82
CA GLN A 56 8.08 3.82 7.72
C GLN A 56 8.26 4.48 9.09
N TYR A 57 9.48 4.46 9.62
CA TYR A 57 9.82 5.15 10.86
C TYR A 57 9.60 6.66 10.74
N ARG A 58 10.10 7.29 9.67
CA ARG A 58 9.96 8.74 9.45
C ARG A 58 8.50 9.18 9.29
N ILE A 59 7.68 8.41 8.55
CA ILE A 59 6.23 8.66 8.44
C ILE A 59 5.57 8.52 9.82
N SER A 60 5.82 7.42 10.52
CA SER A 60 5.21 7.14 11.83
C SER A 60 5.54 8.23 12.85
N TRP A 61 6.79 8.69 12.86
CA TRP A 61 7.23 9.75 13.74
C TRP A 61 6.56 11.10 13.42
N GLN A 62 6.46 11.47 12.13
CA GLN A 62 5.80 12.71 11.70
C GLN A 62 4.30 12.70 11.95
N ALA A 63 3.65 11.54 11.79
CA ALA A 63 2.23 11.34 12.04
C ALA A 63 1.91 11.48 13.54
N LYS A 64 2.69 10.81 14.41
CA LYS A 64 2.57 10.93 15.87
C LYS A 64 2.71 12.37 16.35
N LYS A 65 3.66 13.13 15.78
CA LYS A 65 3.84 14.55 16.10
C LYS A 65 2.62 15.42 15.80
N ARG A 66 1.75 14.99 14.88
CA ARG A 66 0.52 15.69 14.49
C ARG A 66 -0.74 15.03 15.05
N GLY A 67 -0.59 14.11 16.01
CA GLY A 67 -1.72 13.43 16.65
C GLY A 67 -2.44 12.40 15.78
N MET A 68 -1.84 11.96 14.67
CA MET A 68 -2.44 10.95 13.79
C MET A 68 -2.08 9.54 14.25
N VAL A 69 -3.02 8.60 14.06
CA VAL A 69 -2.82 7.19 14.37
C VAL A 69 -2.18 6.49 13.17
N VAL A 70 -1.20 5.63 13.43
CA VAL A 70 -0.56 4.81 12.40
C VAL A 70 -0.81 3.35 12.69
N GLU A 71 -1.44 2.66 11.74
CA GLU A 71 -1.75 1.23 11.83
C GLU A 71 -0.93 0.45 10.81
N PHE A 72 -0.37 -0.69 11.24
CA PHE A 72 0.32 -1.60 10.33
C PHE A 72 -0.62 -2.72 9.88
N VAL A 73 -0.84 -2.84 8.56
CA VAL A 73 -1.73 -3.83 7.96
C VAL A 73 -0.96 -4.93 7.25
N ASN A 74 -1.56 -6.11 7.09
CA ASN A 74 -0.94 -7.20 6.34
C ASN A 74 -0.89 -6.84 4.84
N PRO A 75 0.29 -6.86 4.18
CA PRO A 75 0.40 -6.61 2.73
C PRO A 75 -0.18 -7.74 1.86
N SER A 76 -0.57 -8.88 2.42
CA SER A 76 -1.12 -10.00 1.63
C SER A 76 -2.26 -9.55 0.72
N TYR A 77 -2.08 -9.78 -0.57
CA TYR A 77 -3.02 -9.47 -1.64
C TYR A 77 -3.34 -7.97 -1.85
N SER A 78 -2.67 -7.04 -1.18
CA SER A 78 -2.95 -5.60 -1.31
C SER A 78 -2.71 -5.06 -2.72
N SER A 79 -1.76 -5.63 -3.45
CA SER A 79 -1.38 -5.23 -4.82
C SER A 79 -2.25 -5.85 -5.91
N VAL A 80 -3.01 -6.90 -5.61
CA VAL A 80 -3.81 -7.66 -6.58
C VAL A 80 -5.29 -7.64 -6.29
N SER A 81 -5.73 -7.11 -5.15
CA SER A 81 -7.15 -7.04 -4.77
C SER A 81 -7.71 -5.67 -5.06
N CYS A 82 -8.93 -5.61 -5.60
CA CYS A 82 -9.62 -4.35 -5.80
C CYS A 82 -10.03 -3.75 -4.46
N PRO A 83 -9.61 -2.51 -4.12
CA PRO A 83 -10.00 -1.87 -2.87
C PRO A 83 -11.50 -1.57 -2.79
N LYS A 84 -12.21 -1.53 -3.94
CA LYS A 84 -13.64 -1.24 -4.01
C LYS A 84 -14.52 -2.49 -3.81
N CYS A 85 -14.10 -3.66 -4.29
CA CYS A 85 -14.97 -4.85 -4.32
C CYS A 85 -14.29 -6.17 -3.90
N GLY A 86 -13.01 -6.14 -3.52
CA GLY A 86 -12.28 -7.33 -3.04
C GLY A 86 -11.91 -8.36 -4.11
N ARG A 87 -12.38 -8.21 -5.36
CA ARG A 87 -12.04 -9.12 -6.46
C ARG A 87 -10.59 -8.96 -6.90
N LYS A 88 -10.02 -10.06 -7.42
CA LYS A 88 -8.70 -10.06 -8.04
C LYS A 88 -8.68 -9.12 -9.25
N MET A 89 -7.64 -8.29 -9.34
CA MET A 89 -7.37 -7.39 -10.45
C MET A 89 -6.44 -8.08 -11.46
N GLU A 90 -6.60 -7.71 -12.72
CA GLU A 90 -5.75 -8.13 -13.83
C GLU A 90 -5.02 -6.91 -14.40
N GLU A 91 -3.73 -7.07 -14.71
CA GLU A 91 -2.93 -6.04 -15.36
C GLU A 91 -3.28 -6.01 -16.85
N ILE A 92 -3.88 -4.90 -17.32
CA ILE A 92 -4.21 -4.73 -18.74
C ILE A 92 -3.03 -4.10 -19.50
N ALA A 93 -2.30 -3.21 -18.83
CA ALA A 93 -1.14 -2.52 -19.37
C ALA A 93 -0.16 -2.21 -18.24
N HIS A 94 1.07 -1.81 -18.56
CA HIS A 94 2.10 -1.53 -17.57
C HIS A 94 1.59 -0.54 -16.50
N ARG A 95 1.46 -1.03 -15.25
CA ARG A 95 0.93 -0.30 -14.08
C ARG A 95 -0.55 0.09 -14.16
N TYR A 96 -1.32 -0.53 -15.05
CA TYR A 96 -2.76 -0.30 -15.18
C TYR A 96 -3.53 -1.60 -14.91
N PHE A 97 -4.34 -1.58 -13.85
CA PHE A 97 -5.08 -2.73 -13.36
C PHE A 97 -6.58 -2.52 -13.49
N SER A 98 -7.31 -3.57 -13.87
CA SER A 98 -8.78 -3.57 -13.83
C SER A 98 -9.35 -4.80 -13.15
N VAL A 99 -10.58 -4.68 -12.68
CA VAL A 99 -11.38 -5.82 -12.26
C VAL A 99 -12.17 -6.30 -13.46
N VAL A 100 -12.04 -7.58 -13.79
CA VAL A 100 -12.95 -8.23 -14.72
C VAL A 100 -14.36 -8.16 -14.13
N ARG A 101 -15.22 -7.33 -14.73
CA ARG A 101 -16.64 -7.35 -14.43
C ARG A 101 -17.19 -8.64 -15.00
N LEU A 102 -17.28 -9.69 -14.18
CA LEU A 102 -18.26 -10.74 -14.45
C LEU A 102 -19.60 -10.02 -14.56
N ALA A 103 -20.21 -10.07 -15.74
CA ALA A 103 -21.56 -9.59 -15.95
C ALA A 103 -22.41 -10.23 -14.86
N VAL A 104 -22.92 -9.42 -13.93
CA VAL A 104 -23.98 -9.88 -13.04
C VAL A 104 -25.12 -10.14 -14.01
N THR A 105 -25.32 -11.40 -14.40
CA THR A 105 -26.58 -11.82 -14.99
C THR A 105 -27.61 -11.40 -13.97
N ARG A 106 -28.39 -10.36 -14.32
CA ARG A 106 -29.51 -9.91 -13.51
C ARG A 106 -30.39 -11.14 -13.35
N THR A 107 -30.33 -11.81 -12.20
CA THR A 107 -31.34 -12.78 -11.81
C THR A 107 -32.63 -12.00 -11.75
N THR A 108 -33.42 -12.04 -12.83
CA THR A 108 -34.79 -11.57 -12.82
C THR A 108 -35.51 -12.45 -11.81
N VAL A 109 -35.73 -11.90 -10.62
CA VAL A 109 -36.74 -12.43 -9.71
C VAL A 109 -38.06 -12.10 -10.39
N THR A 110 -38.55 -13.05 -11.20
CA THR A 110 -39.93 -13.07 -11.63
C THR A 110 -40.74 -13.42 -10.39
N LEU A 111 -41.37 -12.42 -9.77
CA LEU A 111 -42.48 -12.63 -8.85
C LEU A 111 -43.62 -13.23 -9.68
N LEU A 112 -43.94 -14.49 -9.42
CA LEU A 112 -45.29 -15.05 -9.58
C LEU A 112 -45.96 -15.02 -8.21
#